data_AF-A0A6M1THL5-F1
#
_entry.id   AF-A0A6M1THL5-F1
#
_cell.length_a   1.000
_cell.length_b   1.000
_cell.length_c   1.000
_cell.angle_alpha   90.00
_cell.angle_beta   90.00
_cell.angle_gamma   90.00
#
_symmetry.space_group_name_H-M   'P 1'
#
loop_
_entity.id
_entity.type
_entity.pdbx_description
1 polymer ?
#
loop_
_entity_poly.entity_id
_entity_poly.type
_entity_poly.pdbx_seq_one_letter_code
_entity_poly.pdbx_strand_id
1 'polypeptide(L)'
;MINTVLEPAVAINFFASLKTDSPFFKRDVLNIILLNKEIHTLFGGSGNFKFLPIKQVDIDIISTFENPDYQWVPGDLNTSRVNLLKYSFDNDLWFTPYLHEYNIEDYLIDVSNTHPDCLNHAKKSLLINNLVDFYCFFEFPDIENSLSDELLSEIGNFKESNFYEAFADGLIKISENLDGHYHLTDENIRFLRKSLTKLEGRIVEITKQENLVKVDIDALLGDGLSILSSGILPGLPLGTLKELFEKISNIREFKETPELRFCLALSILKKTIASNVEDSDISTCPICKISIAEIEQLNEEQCHELLHNSVGEKCIKHSVSYLDGRKKHRLIGKGLLKFMKQ
;
A
#
# COMPACT_ATOMS: atom_id res chain seq x y z
N MET A 1 10.23 13.06 -14.84
CA MET A 1 8.75 13.15 -14.94
C MET A 1 8.29 11.70 -15.01
N ILE A 2 7.61 11.18 -13.99
CA ILE A 2 7.35 9.74 -13.86
C ILE A 2 6.07 9.41 -14.64
N ASN A 3 6.23 8.85 -15.83
CA ASN A 3 5.18 8.43 -16.74
C ASN A 3 5.02 6.91 -16.66
N THR A 4 3.98 6.38 -16.01
CA THR A 4 3.81 4.91 -15.93
C THR A 4 2.74 4.46 -16.89
N VAL A 5 3.05 3.47 -17.71
CA VAL A 5 2.15 2.97 -18.77
C VAL A 5 1.42 1.72 -18.30
N LEU A 6 0.09 1.75 -18.34
CA LEU A 6 -0.80 0.64 -18.01
C LEU A 6 -1.21 -0.11 -19.29
N GLU A 7 -1.22 -1.44 -19.23
CA GLU A 7 -1.79 -2.28 -20.30
C GLU A 7 -3.27 -2.03 -20.50
N PRO A 8 -3.85 -2.38 -21.66
CA PRO A 8 -5.28 -2.21 -21.90
C PRO A 8 -6.13 -3.00 -20.93
N ALA A 9 -5.76 -4.27 -20.68
CA ALA A 9 -6.47 -5.08 -19.71
C ALA A 9 -6.37 -4.49 -18.30
N VAL A 10 -5.20 -3.96 -17.92
CA VAL A 10 -4.97 -3.33 -16.62
C VAL A 10 -5.63 -1.95 -16.52
N ALA A 11 -5.65 -1.15 -17.59
CA ALA A 11 -6.29 0.15 -17.68
C ALA A 11 -7.81 0.04 -17.74
N ILE A 12 -8.33 -0.97 -18.45
CA ILE A 12 -9.74 -1.35 -18.44
C ILE A 12 -10.10 -1.90 -17.06
N ASN A 13 -9.27 -2.72 -16.43
CA ASN A 13 -9.48 -3.16 -15.06
C ASN A 13 -9.32 -2.01 -14.06
N PHE A 14 -8.52 -0.99 -14.34
CA PHE A 14 -8.37 0.21 -13.53
C PHE A 14 -9.61 1.12 -13.66
N PHE A 15 -10.16 1.22 -14.86
CA PHE A 15 -11.42 1.91 -15.11
C PHE A 15 -12.62 1.12 -14.56
N ALA A 16 -12.58 -0.21 -14.67
CA ALA A 16 -13.59 -1.11 -14.14
C ALA A 16 -13.46 -1.27 -12.63
N SER A 17 -12.26 -1.21 -12.02
CA SER A 17 -12.02 -1.30 -10.57
C SER A 17 -12.68 -0.16 -9.81
N LEU A 18 -12.61 1.05 -10.35
CA LEU A 18 -13.35 2.21 -9.85
C LEU A 18 -14.87 2.04 -9.97
N LYS A 19 -15.34 1.07 -10.76
CA LYS A 19 -16.77 0.84 -11.03
C LYS A 19 -17.26 -0.56 -10.66
N THR A 20 -16.40 -1.42 -10.13
CA THR A 20 -16.66 -2.83 -9.81
C THR A 20 -16.54 -3.01 -8.30
N ASP A 21 -17.16 -4.05 -7.76
CA ASP A 21 -17.10 -4.36 -6.34
C ASP A 21 -15.95 -5.33 -5.99
N SER A 22 -15.11 -5.71 -6.96
CA SER A 22 -14.00 -6.63 -6.70
C SER A 22 -12.90 -5.96 -5.87
N PRO A 23 -12.62 -6.45 -4.65
CA PRO A 23 -11.76 -5.75 -3.70
C PRO A 23 -10.28 -5.85 -4.11
N PHE A 24 -9.82 -7.00 -4.62
CA PHE A 24 -8.45 -7.19 -5.08
C PHE A 24 -7.99 -6.11 -6.07
N PHE A 25 -8.76 -5.86 -7.12
CA PHE A 25 -8.40 -4.87 -8.14
C PHE A 25 -8.36 -3.44 -7.60
N LYS A 26 -9.09 -3.13 -6.53
CA LYS A 26 -9.16 -1.78 -5.95
C LYS A 26 -7.88 -1.39 -5.20
N ARG A 27 -7.22 -2.33 -4.53
CA ARG A 27 -5.95 -2.07 -3.84
C ARG A 27 -4.80 -1.84 -4.80
N ASP A 28 -4.73 -2.63 -5.87
CA ASP A 28 -3.70 -2.44 -6.89
C ASP A 28 -3.83 -1.08 -7.58
N VAL A 29 -5.06 -0.65 -7.81
CA VAL A 29 -5.38 0.68 -8.33
C VAL A 29 -4.91 1.79 -7.39
N LEU A 30 -5.08 1.62 -6.08
CA LEU A 30 -4.54 2.55 -5.11
C LEU A 30 -3.01 2.61 -5.11
N ASN A 31 -2.32 1.48 -5.21
CA ASN A 31 -0.87 1.42 -5.37
C ASN A 31 -0.43 2.21 -6.62
N ILE A 32 -1.07 1.95 -7.77
CA ILE A 32 -0.79 2.63 -9.03
C ILE A 32 -1.06 4.14 -8.92
N ILE A 33 -2.19 4.55 -8.35
CA ILE A 33 -2.53 5.97 -8.17
C ILE A 33 -1.50 6.64 -7.27
N LEU A 34 -1.14 6.01 -6.15
CA LEU A 34 -0.21 6.59 -5.19
C LEU A 34 1.20 6.73 -5.78
N LEU A 35 1.71 5.71 -6.47
CA LEU A 35 3.10 5.71 -6.94
C LEU A 35 3.36 6.57 -8.18
N ASN A 36 2.33 6.94 -8.95
CA ASN A 36 2.53 7.52 -10.27
C ASN A 36 1.90 8.90 -10.39
N LYS A 37 2.71 9.95 -10.61
CA LYS A 37 2.21 11.32 -10.84
C LYS A 37 1.27 11.37 -12.07
N GLU A 38 1.58 10.63 -13.13
CA GLU A 38 0.75 10.49 -14.33
C GLU A 38 0.53 8.99 -14.65
N ILE A 39 -0.68 8.64 -15.11
CA ILE A 39 -1.04 7.28 -15.54
C ILE A 39 -1.28 7.30 -17.04
N HIS A 40 -0.40 6.65 -17.78
CA HIS A 40 -0.44 6.49 -19.22
C HIS A 40 -1.12 5.16 -19.53
N THR A 41 -1.84 5.03 -20.64
CA THR A 41 -2.58 3.79 -20.96
C THR A 41 -2.25 3.36 -22.38
N LEU A 42 -2.08 2.05 -22.59
CA LEU A 42 -1.73 1.52 -23.91
C LEU A 42 -2.84 1.67 -24.95
N PHE A 43 -4.12 1.76 -24.55
CA PHE A 43 -5.24 1.93 -25.47
C PHE A 43 -6.37 2.72 -24.80
N GLY A 44 -7.02 3.58 -25.59
CA GLY A 44 -8.01 4.56 -25.15
C GLY A 44 -9.10 3.99 -24.25
N GLY A 45 -9.02 4.31 -22.95
CA GLY A 45 -10.12 4.14 -22.01
C GLY A 45 -11.11 5.29 -22.12
N SER A 46 -12.41 5.00 -22.15
CA SER A 46 -13.47 6.01 -22.24
C SER A 46 -13.86 6.59 -20.85
N GLY A 47 -12.87 6.85 -19.99
CA GLY A 47 -13.10 7.17 -18.59
C GLY A 47 -12.59 8.54 -18.15
N ASN A 48 -13.50 9.47 -17.86
CA ASN A 48 -13.15 10.74 -17.24
C ASN A 48 -12.82 10.52 -15.75
N PHE A 49 -11.52 10.46 -15.40
CA PHE A 49 -11.06 10.56 -14.01
C PHE A 49 -11.11 12.04 -13.56
N LYS A 50 -12.28 12.50 -13.11
CA LYS A 50 -12.46 13.92 -12.75
C LYS A 50 -11.75 14.35 -11.46
N PHE A 51 -11.33 13.42 -10.62
CA PHE A 51 -10.92 13.67 -9.23
C PHE A 51 -9.44 13.40 -8.95
N LEU A 52 -8.69 12.92 -9.93
CA LEU A 52 -7.26 12.68 -9.81
C LEU A 52 -6.56 13.46 -10.92
N PRO A 53 -5.35 14.01 -10.69
CA PRO A 53 -4.53 14.60 -11.73
C PRO A 53 -3.95 13.51 -12.66
N ILE A 54 -4.83 12.69 -13.24
CA ILE A 54 -4.47 11.63 -14.17
C ILE A 54 -4.54 12.21 -15.57
N LYS A 55 -3.38 12.40 -16.18
CA LYS A 55 -3.27 12.70 -17.60
C LYS A 55 -3.31 11.39 -18.40
N GLN A 56 -4.43 11.12 -19.07
CA GLN A 56 -4.48 10.02 -20.04
C GLN A 56 -3.63 10.38 -21.26
N VAL A 57 -2.67 9.51 -21.58
CA VAL A 57 -1.86 9.60 -22.79
C VAL A 57 -1.96 8.25 -23.47
N ASP A 58 -2.47 8.26 -24.69
CA ASP A 58 -2.48 7.08 -25.55
C ASP A 58 -1.08 6.92 -26.15
N ILE A 59 -0.47 5.75 -25.94
CA ILE A 59 0.84 5.44 -26.50
C ILE A 59 0.65 4.45 -27.65
N ASP A 60 0.92 4.92 -28.87
CA ASP A 60 1.06 4.06 -30.04
C ASP A 60 2.30 3.18 -29.84
N ILE A 61 2.09 1.93 -29.41
CA ILE A 61 3.17 0.95 -29.40
C ILE A 61 3.51 0.63 -30.85
N ILE A 62 4.72 0.96 -31.28
CA ILE A 62 5.29 0.39 -32.51
C ILE A 62 5.43 -1.11 -32.26
N SER A 63 4.57 -1.91 -32.89
CA SER A 63 4.62 -3.36 -32.81
C SER A 63 5.99 -3.84 -33.30
N THR A 64 6.85 -4.30 -32.40
CA THR A 64 8.12 -4.94 -32.74
C THR A 64 7.96 -6.38 -33.25
N PHE A 65 6.72 -6.85 -33.45
CA PHE A 65 6.45 -8.15 -34.05
C PHE A 65 6.40 -8.05 -35.58
N GLU A 66 7.55 -8.21 -36.24
CA GLU A 66 7.62 -8.62 -37.65
C GLU A 66 7.25 -10.11 -37.78
N ASN A 67 6.11 -10.55 -37.23
CA ASN A 67 5.61 -11.90 -37.47
C ASN A 67 4.18 -11.85 -38.03
N PRO A 68 4.02 -11.88 -39.37
CA PRO A 68 2.74 -11.70 -40.05
C PRO A 68 1.73 -12.84 -39.79
N ASP A 69 2.16 -13.94 -39.18
CA ASP A 69 1.29 -15.10 -38.92
C ASP A 69 0.56 -15.05 -37.58
N TYR A 70 0.94 -14.14 -36.67
CA TYR A 70 0.21 -13.91 -35.43
C TYR A 70 -0.75 -12.72 -35.60
N GLN A 71 -1.89 -13.00 -36.21
CA GLN A 71 -3.08 -12.14 -36.07
C GLN A 71 -3.35 -11.97 -34.57
N TRP A 72 -3.34 -10.73 -34.07
CA TRP A 72 -3.73 -10.27 -32.73
C TRP A 72 -4.53 -11.30 -31.90
N VAL A 73 -3.83 -12.29 -31.37
CA VAL A 73 -4.26 -12.98 -30.17
C VAL A 73 -3.93 -11.98 -29.06
N PRO A 74 -4.78 -11.75 -28.06
CA PRO A 74 -4.35 -11.11 -26.83
C PRO A 74 -3.17 -11.95 -26.31
N GLY A 75 -1.95 -11.53 -26.68
CA GLY A 75 -0.73 -12.20 -26.30
C GLY A 75 -0.72 -12.22 -24.78
N ASP A 76 -0.38 -13.38 -24.22
CA ASP A 76 -0.26 -13.64 -22.79
C ASP A 76 -0.01 -12.35 -21.99
N LEU A 77 -0.86 -12.08 -20.99
CA LEU A 77 -0.73 -10.92 -20.09
C LEU A 77 0.71 -10.76 -19.60
N ASN A 78 1.44 -11.85 -19.39
CA ASN A 78 2.86 -11.78 -19.03
C ASN A 78 3.75 -11.20 -20.12
N THR A 79 3.53 -11.53 -21.39
CA THR A 79 4.27 -10.94 -22.52
C THR A 79 4.05 -9.44 -22.63
N SER A 80 2.81 -8.98 -22.44
CA SER A 80 2.50 -7.54 -22.40
C SER A 80 3.25 -6.84 -21.26
N ARG A 81 3.33 -7.48 -20.08
CA ARG A 81 3.99 -6.90 -18.89
C ARG A 81 5.48 -6.77 -19.09
N VAL A 82 6.08 -7.79 -19.69
CA VAL A 82 7.50 -7.80 -20.07
C VAL A 82 7.83 -6.67 -21.05
N ASN A 83 6.98 -6.45 -22.06
CA ASN A 83 7.17 -5.35 -23.02
C ASN A 83 7.04 -3.97 -22.35
N LEU A 84 6.08 -3.81 -21.44
CA LEU A 84 5.94 -2.57 -20.68
C LEU A 84 7.08 -2.32 -19.71
N LEU A 85 7.60 -3.36 -19.06
CA LEU A 85 8.81 -3.26 -18.26
C LEU A 85 9.99 -2.78 -19.12
N LYS A 86 10.14 -3.31 -20.33
CA LYS A 86 11.20 -2.86 -21.23
C LYS A 86 11.04 -1.39 -21.59
N TYR A 87 9.82 -0.98 -21.92
CA TYR A 87 9.52 0.43 -22.20
C TYR A 87 9.82 1.32 -20.99
N SER A 88 9.42 0.91 -19.78
CA SER A 88 9.66 1.69 -18.57
C SER A 88 11.15 1.83 -18.28
N PHE A 89 11.89 0.73 -18.44
CA PHE A 89 13.34 0.71 -18.29
C PHE A 89 14.03 1.66 -19.28
N ASP A 90 13.66 1.63 -20.55
CA ASP A 90 14.26 2.47 -21.60
C ASP A 90 14.01 3.97 -21.42
N ASN A 91 12.97 4.33 -20.67
CA ASN A 91 12.53 5.70 -20.48
C ASN A 91 12.72 6.21 -19.04
N ASP A 92 13.40 5.44 -18.18
CA ASP A 92 13.61 5.76 -16.75
C ASP A 92 12.27 6.03 -16.01
N LEU A 93 11.30 5.17 -16.26
CA LEU A 93 9.94 5.26 -15.75
C LEU A 93 9.74 4.23 -14.65
N TRP A 94 8.82 4.55 -13.74
CA TRP A 94 8.39 3.56 -12.76
C TRP A 94 7.45 2.57 -13.42
N PHE A 95 7.57 1.32 -13.03
CA PHE A 95 6.67 0.28 -13.48
C PHE A 95 6.18 -0.49 -12.27
N THR A 96 4.88 -0.74 -12.22
CA THR A 96 4.24 -1.41 -11.10
C THR A 96 3.38 -2.52 -11.69
N PRO A 97 3.98 -3.69 -12.01
CA PRO A 97 3.23 -4.76 -12.63
C PRO A 97 2.20 -5.29 -11.64
N TYR A 98 0.98 -5.49 -12.11
CA TYR A 98 -0.01 -6.26 -11.36
C TYR A 98 0.30 -7.74 -11.49
N LEU A 99 0.76 -8.36 -10.41
CA LEU A 99 1.01 -9.80 -10.32
C LEU A 99 0.38 -10.35 -9.06
N HIS A 100 -0.39 -11.42 -9.21
CA HIS A 100 -0.70 -12.28 -8.07
C HIS A 100 0.60 -12.92 -7.57
N GLU A 101 0.75 -13.13 -6.27
CA GLU A 101 1.94 -13.74 -5.65
C GLU A 101 2.43 -15.02 -6.36
N TYR A 102 1.51 -15.86 -6.84
CA TYR A 102 1.81 -17.10 -7.55
C TYR A 102 2.42 -16.91 -8.94
N ASN A 103 2.35 -15.71 -9.52
CA ASN A 103 2.82 -15.40 -10.87
C ASN A 103 4.14 -14.60 -10.86
N ILE A 104 4.67 -14.27 -9.67
CA ILE A 104 5.89 -13.45 -9.56
C ILE A 104 7.11 -14.17 -10.12
N GLU A 105 7.27 -15.47 -9.80
CA GLU A 105 8.41 -16.26 -10.27
C GLU A 105 8.37 -16.44 -11.79
N ASP A 106 7.22 -16.82 -12.34
CA ASP A 106 7.03 -16.96 -13.79
C ASP A 106 7.33 -15.66 -14.53
N TYR A 107 6.82 -14.53 -14.02
CA TYR A 107 7.12 -13.21 -14.58
C TYR A 107 8.63 -12.89 -14.56
N LEU A 108 9.32 -13.16 -13.45
CA LEU A 108 10.77 -12.90 -13.36
C LEU A 108 11.58 -13.84 -14.27
N ILE A 109 11.14 -15.08 -14.47
CA ILE A 109 11.72 -16.02 -15.43
C ILE A 109 11.54 -15.47 -16.85
N ASP A 110 10.34 -15.02 -17.21
CA ASP A 110 10.06 -14.45 -18.52
C ASP A 110 10.92 -13.20 -18.79
N VAL A 111 11.01 -12.29 -17.83
CA VAL A 111 11.90 -11.12 -17.91
C VAL A 111 13.36 -11.54 -18.08
N SER A 112 13.84 -12.51 -17.29
CA SER A 112 15.22 -12.99 -17.40
C SER A 112 15.53 -13.62 -18.75
N ASN A 113 14.55 -14.24 -19.39
CA ASN A 113 14.71 -14.92 -20.69
C ASN A 113 14.63 -13.94 -21.87
N THR A 114 13.81 -12.90 -21.77
CA THR A 114 13.48 -11.98 -22.87
C THR A 114 14.23 -10.65 -22.80
N HIS A 115 14.35 -10.08 -21.60
CA HIS A 115 14.96 -8.78 -21.33
C HIS A 115 15.80 -8.84 -20.05
N PRO A 116 16.92 -9.60 -20.04
CA PRO A 116 17.73 -9.82 -18.84
C PRO A 116 18.25 -8.52 -18.20
N ASP A 117 18.53 -7.50 -19.01
CA ASP A 117 18.97 -6.18 -18.53
C ASP A 117 17.90 -5.44 -17.71
N CYS A 118 16.63 -5.80 -17.89
CA CYS A 118 15.50 -5.24 -17.15
C CYS A 118 15.21 -5.97 -15.83
N LEU A 119 15.89 -7.09 -15.53
CA LEU A 119 15.57 -7.94 -14.38
C LEU A 119 15.67 -7.19 -13.04
N ASN A 120 16.71 -6.36 -12.86
CA ASN A 120 16.86 -5.57 -11.64
C ASN A 120 15.77 -4.49 -11.51
N HIS A 121 15.37 -3.89 -12.63
CA HIS A 121 14.27 -2.94 -12.66
C HIS A 121 12.96 -3.62 -12.25
N ALA A 122 12.65 -4.80 -12.81
CA ALA A 122 11.49 -5.60 -12.42
C ALA A 122 11.48 -5.96 -10.92
N LYS A 123 12.61 -6.42 -10.38
CA LYS A 123 12.71 -6.75 -8.95
C LYS A 123 12.46 -5.54 -8.06
N LYS A 124 13.05 -4.38 -8.41
CA LYS A 124 12.86 -3.13 -7.68
C LYS A 124 11.39 -2.69 -7.70
N SER A 125 10.75 -2.77 -8.86
CA SER A 125 9.31 -2.49 -9.04
C SER A 125 8.41 -3.33 -8.13
N LEU A 126 8.68 -4.64 -8.03
CA LEU A 126 7.93 -5.53 -7.15
C LEU A 126 8.14 -5.21 -5.68
N LEU A 127 9.39 -4.93 -5.29
CA LEU A 127 9.71 -4.53 -3.92
C LEU A 127 8.99 -3.24 -3.51
N ILE A 128 8.98 -2.24 -4.39
CA ILE A 128 8.29 -0.97 -4.18
C ILE A 128 6.79 -1.20 -3.94
N ASN A 129 6.13 -2.00 -4.78
CA ASN A 129 4.72 -2.34 -4.59
C ASN A 129 4.49 -2.96 -3.20
N ASN A 130 5.34 -3.91 -2.82
CA ASN A 130 5.22 -4.58 -1.53
C ASN A 130 5.50 -3.64 -0.34
N LEU A 131 6.39 -2.66 -0.49
CA LEU A 131 6.63 -1.60 0.48
C LEU A 131 5.43 -0.66 0.64
N VAL A 132 4.77 -0.27 -0.45
CA VAL A 132 3.55 0.55 -0.37
C VAL A 132 2.42 -0.22 0.31
N ASP A 133 2.19 -1.46 -0.09
CA ASP A 133 1.21 -2.32 0.57
C ASP A 133 1.48 -2.45 2.06
N PHE A 134 2.73 -2.66 2.43
CA PHE A 134 3.15 -2.78 3.82
C PHE A 134 2.97 -1.47 4.61
N TYR A 135 3.41 -0.33 4.08
CA TYR A 135 3.39 0.93 4.82
C TYR A 135 2.02 1.61 4.81
N CYS A 136 1.32 1.59 3.67
CA CYS A 136 0.13 2.38 3.44
C CYS A 136 -1.15 1.59 3.70
N PHE A 137 -1.20 0.29 3.36
CA PHE A 137 -2.46 -0.46 3.33
C PHE A 137 -2.53 -1.63 4.31
N PHE A 138 -1.42 -2.06 4.90
CA PHE A 138 -1.41 -3.16 5.88
C PHE A 138 -2.35 -2.92 7.06
N GLU A 139 -2.51 -1.67 7.49
CA GLU A 139 -3.39 -1.27 8.59
C GLU A 139 -4.85 -1.05 8.15
N PHE A 140 -5.13 -1.05 6.86
CA PHE A 140 -6.45 -0.83 6.28
C PHE A 140 -6.83 -2.01 5.38
N PRO A 141 -7.05 -3.21 5.95
CA PRO A 141 -7.32 -4.42 5.18
C PRO A 141 -8.59 -4.34 4.32
N ASP A 142 -9.53 -3.45 4.68
CA ASP A 142 -10.80 -3.26 3.98
C ASP A 142 -10.81 -1.99 3.10
N ILE A 143 -9.67 -1.30 2.91
CA ILE A 143 -9.58 -0.06 2.10
C ILE A 143 -10.15 -0.21 0.69
N GLU A 144 -10.07 -1.43 0.17
CA GLU A 144 -10.66 -1.87 -1.09
C GLU A 144 -12.17 -1.62 -1.12
N ASN A 145 -12.88 -1.87 -0.02
CA ASN A 145 -14.32 -1.65 0.09
C ASN A 145 -14.67 -0.18 0.41
N SER A 146 -13.67 0.62 0.78
CA SER A 146 -13.78 1.99 1.27
C SER A 146 -13.38 3.04 0.24
N LEU A 147 -13.20 2.64 -1.03
CA LEU A 147 -12.89 3.56 -2.12
C LEU A 147 -14.06 4.50 -2.41
N SER A 148 -14.00 5.70 -1.84
CA SER A 148 -14.91 6.81 -2.12
C SER A 148 -14.27 7.86 -3.03
N ASP A 149 -15.08 8.66 -3.71
CA ASP A 149 -14.61 9.81 -4.49
C ASP A 149 -13.86 10.81 -3.58
N GLU A 150 -14.28 10.93 -2.32
CA GLU A 150 -13.63 11.74 -1.29
C GLU A 150 -12.23 11.23 -0.97
N LEU A 151 -12.05 9.92 -0.74
CA LEU A 151 -10.73 9.33 -0.49
C LEU A 151 -9.80 9.52 -1.70
N LEU A 152 -10.31 9.29 -2.91
CA LEU A 152 -9.55 9.50 -4.14
C LEU A 152 -9.15 10.97 -4.32
N SER A 153 -10.06 11.90 -4.05
CA SER A 153 -9.79 13.34 -4.06
C SER A 153 -8.68 13.71 -3.06
N GLU A 154 -8.74 13.20 -1.83
CA GLU A 154 -7.72 13.47 -0.82
C GLU A 154 -6.36 12.85 -1.14
N ILE A 155 -6.32 11.67 -1.76
CA ILE A 155 -5.08 11.09 -2.30
C ILE A 155 -4.55 11.97 -3.44
N GLY A 156 -5.42 12.49 -4.30
CA GLY A 156 -5.06 13.48 -5.32
C GLY A 156 -4.40 14.72 -4.72
N ASN A 157 -5.04 15.31 -3.70
CA ASN A 157 -4.50 16.45 -2.95
C ASN A 157 -3.15 16.15 -2.29
N PHE A 158 -2.98 14.94 -1.72
CA PHE A 158 -1.70 14.50 -1.16
C PHE A 158 -0.62 14.46 -2.24
N LYS A 159 -0.91 13.94 -3.44
CA LYS A 159 0.06 13.84 -4.54
C LYS A 159 0.54 15.18 -5.09
N GLU A 160 -0.32 16.20 -5.07
CA GLU A 160 0.04 17.56 -5.49
C GLU A 160 0.80 18.34 -4.41
N SER A 161 0.90 17.79 -3.19
CA SER A 161 1.61 18.41 -2.08
C SER A 161 3.11 18.10 -2.07
N ASN A 162 3.86 18.92 -1.32
CA ASN A 162 5.28 18.66 -0.98
C ASN A 162 5.48 17.38 -0.15
N PHE A 163 4.44 16.86 0.52
CA PHE A 163 4.52 15.61 1.28
C PHE A 163 4.76 14.41 0.36
N TYR A 164 4.22 14.45 -0.86
CA TYR A 164 4.36 13.36 -1.81
C TYR A 164 5.81 13.12 -2.24
N GLU A 165 6.57 14.18 -2.46
CA GLU A 165 7.98 14.05 -2.86
C GLU A 165 8.80 13.43 -1.74
N ALA A 166 8.57 13.85 -0.49
CA ALA A 166 9.17 13.22 0.69
C ALA A 166 8.79 11.73 0.83
N PHE A 167 7.55 11.38 0.52
CA PHE A 167 7.08 10.00 0.51
C PHE A 167 7.77 9.17 -0.57
N ALA A 168 7.79 9.65 -1.82
CA ALA A 168 8.37 8.95 -2.96
C ALA A 168 9.89 8.77 -2.80
N ASP A 169 10.63 9.84 -2.45
CA ASP A 169 12.08 9.79 -2.21
C ASP A 169 12.43 8.79 -1.09
N GLY A 170 11.61 8.78 -0.04
CA GLY A 170 11.73 7.86 1.07
C GLY A 170 11.58 6.39 0.68
N LEU A 171 10.53 6.07 -0.08
CA LEU A 171 10.31 4.72 -0.59
C LEU A 171 11.48 4.23 -1.43
N ILE A 172 11.99 5.10 -2.32
CA ILE A 172 13.18 4.80 -3.12
C ILE A 172 14.35 4.48 -2.20
N LYS A 173 14.61 5.34 -1.22
CA LYS A 173 15.76 5.17 -0.33
C LYS A 173 15.66 3.90 0.52
N ILE A 174 14.47 3.56 0.99
CA ILE A 174 14.22 2.32 1.71
C ILE A 174 14.43 1.12 0.79
N SER A 175 13.97 1.17 -0.46
CA SER A 175 14.15 0.08 -1.42
C SER A 175 15.64 -0.21 -1.71
N GLU A 176 16.49 0.83 -1.73
CA GLU A 176 17.94 0.68 -1.89
C GLU A 176 18.59 -0.08 -0.73
N ASN A 177 18.08 0.07 0.50
CA ASN A 177 18.58 -0.66 1.68
C ASN A 177 18.16 -2.14 1.69
N LEU A 178 17.26 -2.52 0.78
CA LEU A 178 16.74 -3.87 0.61
C LEU A 178 17.16 -4.45 -0.74
N ASP A 179 18.27 -3.95 -1.32
CA ASP A 179 18.76 -4.40 -2.61
C ASP A 179 18.93 -5.93 -2.67
N GLY A 180 18.60 -6.51 -3.81
CA GLY A 180 18.53 -7.96 -4.02
C GLY A 180 17.21 -8.62 -3.60
N HIS A 181 16.35 -7.95 -2.84
CA HIS A 181 15.00 -8.43 -2.52
C HIS A 181 13.96 -7.90 -3.53
N TYR A 182 12.95 -8.71 -3.81
CA TYR A 182 11.77 -8.33 -4.63
C TYR A 182 10.44 -8.56 -3.91
N HIS A 183 10.51 -9.02 -2.66
CA HIS A 183 9.40 -9.16 -1.72
C HIS A 183 9.94 -8.95 -0.30
N LEU A 184 9.08 -8.53 0.63
CA LEU A 184 9.43 -8.34 2.04
C LEU A 184 9.35 -9.67 2.78
N THR A 185 10.46 -10.08 3.39
CA THR A 185 10.46 -11.20 4.34
C THR A 185 10.03 -10.73 5.74
N ASP A 186 9.68 -11.67 6.63
CA ASP A 186 9.39 -11.37 8.04
C ASP A 186 10.55 -10.64 8.75
N GLU A 187 11.79 -10.89 8.34
CA GLU A 187 12.95 -10.17 8.85
C GLU A 187 12.96 -8.72 8.37
N ASN A 188 12.73 -8.49 7.06
CA ASN A 188 12.63 -7.15 6.51
C ASN A 188 11.49 -6.38 7.18
N ILE A 189 10.31 -6.99 7.35
CA ILE A 189 9.16 -6.37 8.01
C ILE A 189 9.52 -5.94 9.44
N ARG A 190 10.15 -6.81 10.23
CA ARG A 190 10.58 -6.47 11.61
C ARG A 190 11.59 -5.33 11.63
N PHE A 191 12.55 -5.34 10.70
CA PHE A 191 13.53 -4.28 10.54
C PHE A 191 12.87 -2.94 10.18
N LEU A 192 11.98 -2.92 9.19
CA LEU A 192 11.29 -1.73 8.72
C LEU A 192 10.40 -1.12 9.82
N ARG A 193 9.68 -1.95 10.59
CA ARG A 193 8.89 -1.49 11.75
C ARG A 193 9.78 -0.81 12.79
N LYS A 194 10.89 -1.45 13.16
CA LYS A 194 11.84 -0.90 14.14
C LYS A 194 12.46 0.42 13.65
N SER A 195 12.79 0.49 12.36
CA SER A 195 13.31 1.71 11.73
C SER A 195 12.30 2.85 11.80
N LEU A 196 11.03 2.58 11.45
CA LEU A 196 9.95 3.56 11.51
C LEU A 196 9.77 4.10 12.93
N THR A 197 9.67 3.24 13.94
CA THR A 197 9.55 3.67 15.35
C THR A 197 10.70 4.57 15.80
N LYS A 198 11.93 4.28 15.34
CA LYS A 198 13.09 5.13 15.64
C LYS A 198 12.98 6.50 14.99
N LEU A 199 12.53 6.56 13.74
CA LEU A 199 12.34 7.82 13.00
C LEU A 199 11.23 8.67 13.63
N GLU A 200 10.11 8.04 14.04
CA GLU A 200 9.02 8.70 14.76
C GLU A 200 9.51 9.32 16.08
N GLY A 201 10.29 8.55 16.87
CA GLY A 201 10.91 9.06 18.09
C GLY A 201 11.82 10.26 17.82
N ARG A 202 12.58 10.22 16.72
CA ARG A 202 13.46 11.33 16.35
C ARG A 202 12.69 12.59 15.93
N ILE A 203 11.57 12.45 15.20
CA ILE A 203 10.69 13.57 14.85
C ILE A 203 10.13 14.22 16.13
N VAL A 204 9.72 13.41 17.11
CA VAL A 204 9.26 13.89 18.42
C VAL A 204 10.35 14.69 19.14
N GLU A 205 11.59 14.19 19.15
CA GLU A 205 12.73 14.89 19.76
C GLU A 205 13.00 16.24 19.09
N ILE A 206 13.05 16.29 17.74
CA ILE A 206 13.22 17.52 16.97
C ILE A 206 12.11 18.52 17.34
N THR A 207 10.86 18.05 17.41
CA THR A 207 9.69 18.87 17.75
C THR A 207 9.80 19.47 19.16
N LYS A 208 10.26 18.68 20.14
CA LYS A 208 10.49 19.12 21.51
C LYS A 208 11.63 20.15 21.59
N GLN A 209 12.75 19.90 20.91
CA GLN A 209 13.92 20.79 20.90
C GLN A 209 13.60 22.18 20.35
N GLU A 210 12.74 22.24 19.34
CA GLU A 210 12.40 23.47 18.63
C GLU A 210 11.16 24.17 19.20
N ASN A 211 10.57 23.64 20.30
CA ASN A 211 9.35 24.15 20.93
C ASN A 211 8.16 24.32 19.96
N LEU A 212 8.08 23.49 18.91
CA LEU A 212 7.18 23.72 17.78
C LEU A 212 5.71 23.35 18.04
N VAL A 213 5.47 22.56 19.10
CA VAL A 213 4.16 22.01 19.41
C VAL A 213 3.92 22.12 20.92
N LYS A 214 2.87 22.87 21.33
CA LYS A 214 2.35 22.92 22.71
C LYS A 214 1.48 21.69 23.07
N VAL A 215 1.58 20.63 22.30
CA VAL A 215 0.88 19.38 22.57
C VAL A 215 1.73 18.66 23.60
N ASP A 216 1.11 18.34 24.72
CA ASP A 216 1.72 17.53 25.75
C ASP A 216 1.89 16.11 25.20
N ILE A 217 3.02 15.88 24.51
CA ILE A 217 3.39 14.58 23.94
C ILE A 217 3.39 13.52 25.05
N ASP A 218 3.67 13.92 26.30
CA ASP A 218 3.67 13.03 27.44
C ASP A 218 2.24 12.66 27.88
N ALA A 219 1.22 13.50 27.60
CA ALA A 219 -0.19 13.16 27.73
C ALA A 219 -0.66 12.16 26.65
N LEU A 220 -0.16 12.26 25.40
CA LEU A 220 -0.44 11.29 24.34
C LEU A 220 0.17 9.91 24.61
N LEU A 221 1.26 9.85 25.38
CA LEU A 221 1.88 8.61 25.86
C LEU A 221 1.10 7.97 27.03
N GLY A 222 0.27 8.76 27.74
CA GLY A 222 -0.43 8.34 28.96
C GLY A 222 -1.71 7.55 28.74
N ASP A 223 -2.34 7.64 27.56
CA ASP A 223 -3.70 7.09 27.32
C ASP A 223 -3.73 5.64 26.80
N GLY A 224 -2.60 4.93 26.76
CA GLY A 224 -2.60 3.46 26.64
C GLY A 224 -3.27 2.86 25.40
N LEU A 225 -3.57 3.66 24.37
CA LEU A 225 -4.13 3.22 23.10
C LEU A 225 -3.02 2.65 22.21
N SER A 226 -2.76 1.36 22.44
CA SER A 226 -2.09 0.41 21.56
C SER A 226 -0.78 0.84 20.90
N ILE A 227 0.30 0.70 21.68
CA ILE A 227 1.72 0.69 21.26
C ILE A 227 2.05 -0.52 20.33
N LEU A 228 1.05 -1.24 19.79
CA LEU A 228 1.26 -2.49 19.05
C LEU A 228 1.15 -2.37 17.53
N SER A 229 0.85 -1.21 16.94
CA SER A 229 0.88 -1.11 15.47
C SER A 229 1.42 0.18 14.87
N SER A 230 1.45 1.33 15.54
CA SER A 230 1.84 2.56 14.81
C SER A 230 2.10 3.74 15.75
N GLY A 231 3.38 4.02 16.05
CA GLY A 231 3.96 5.31 16.45
C GLY A 231 3.25 6.34 17.33
N ILE A 232 4.00 7.37 17.72
CA ILE A 232 3.44 8.56 18.41
C ILE A 232 2.71 9.48 17.42
N LEU A 233 3.18 9.53 16.16
CA LEU A 233 2.66 10.44 15.14
C LEU A 233 1.25 10.13 14.63
N PRO A 234 0.83 8.86 14.42
CA PRO A 234 -0.53 8.52 13.98
C PRO A 234 -1.65 8.99 14.92
N GLY A 235 -1.34 9.23 16.19
CA GLY A 235 -2.25 9.78 17.19
C GLY A 235 -2.55 11.28 17.02
N LEU A 236 -1.76 12.01 16.24
CA LEU A 236 -1.99 13.44 15.99
C LEU A 236 -3.08 13.67 14.92
N PRO A 237 -3.86 14.77 15.02
CA PRO A 237 -4.76 15.18 13.95
C PRO A 237 -4.02 15.46 12.64
N LEU A 238 -4.67 15.21 11.49
CA LEU A 238 -4.07 15.44 10.16
C LEU A 238 -3.58 16.88 9.97
N GLY A 239 -4.34 17.86 10.43
CA GLY A 239 -3.94 19.28 10.38
C GLY A 239 -2.65 19.55 11.15
N THR A 240 -2.51 18.96 12.34
CA THR A 240 -1.30 19.07 13.17
C THR A 240 -0.10 18.41 12.50
N LEU A 241 -0.28 17.25 11.86
CA LEU A 241 0.80 16.58 11.13
C LEU A 241 1.30 17.40 9.93
N LYS A 242 0.37 17.97 9.15
CA LYS A 242 0.70 18.86 8.03
C LYS A 242 1.44 20.12 8.52
N GLU A 243 0.93 20.77 9.57
CA GLU A 243 1.59 21.94 10.17
C GLU A 243 2.98 21.60 10.71
N LEU A 244 3.12 20.45 11.37
CA LEU A 244 4.40 19.98 11.88
C LEU A 244 5.40 19.82 10.74
N PHE A 245 5.00 19.17 9.64
CA PHE A 245 5.85 18.97 8.47
C PHE A 245 6.37 20.30 7.92
N GLU A 246 5.48 21.28 7.73
CA GLU A 246 5.87 22.62 7.28
C GLU A 246 6.85 23.30 8.24
N LYS A 247 6.59 23.23 9.55
CA LYS A 247 7.44 23.85 10.57
C LYS A 247 8.84 23.23 10.64
N ILE A 248 8.95 21.91 10.57
CA ILE A 248 10.24 21.21 10.67
C ILE A 248 10.97 21.10 9.35
N SER A 249 10.31 21.40 8.21
CA SER A 249 10.88 21.32 6.85
C SER A 249 12.21 22.07 6.67
N ASN A 250 12.40 23.16 7.42
CA ASN A 250 13.60 24.01 7.35
C ASN A 250 14.71 23.61 8.33
N ILE A 251 14.44 22.66 9.24
CA ILE A 251 15.44 22.16 10.18
C ILE A 251 16.43 21.30 9.39
N ARG A 252 17.72 21.62 9.52
CA ARG A 252 18.79 20.98 8.75
C ARG A 252 18.72 19.46 8.80
N GLU A 253 18.59 18.89 9.99
CA GLU A 253 18.52 17.43 10.15
C GLU A 253 17.34 16.80 9.41
N PHE A 254 16.14 17.39 9.53
CA PHE A 254 14.95 16.90 8.84
C PHE A 254 15.09 17.05 7.32
N LYS A 255 15.61 18.18 6.86
CA LYS A 255 15.85 18.46 5.44
C LYS A 255 16.85 17.49 4.82
N GLU A 256 17.94 17.19 5.53
CA GLU A 256 19.05 16.35 5.04
C GLU A 256 18.80 14.84 5.20
N THR A 257 17.73 14.42 5.90
CA THR A 257 17.43 13.00 6.16
C THR A 257 16.13 12.58 5.47
N PRO A 258 16.18 11.98 4.25
CA PRO A 258 15.00 11.53 3.51
C PRO A 258 14.06 10.64 4.32
N GLU A 259 14.60 9.77 5.17
CA GLU A 259 13.83 8.82 5.98
C GLU A 259 12.97 9.52 7.05
N LEU A 260 13.42 10.65 7.61
CA LEU A 260 12.61 11.45 8.53
C LEU A 260 11.45 12.13 7.78
N ARG A 261 11.73 12.69 6.60
CA ARG A 261 10.70 13.31 5.75
C ARG A 261 9.66 12.28 5.32
N PHE A 262 10.13 11.11 4.89
CA PHE A 262 9.31 9.96 4.58
C PHE A 262 8.39 9.57 5.73
N CYS A 263 8.95 9.41 6.92
CA CYS A 263 8.21 8.97 8.10
C CYS A 263 7.03 9.90 8.39
N LEU A 264 7.23 11.23 8.34
CA LEU A 264 6.15 12.18 8.59
C LEU A 264 5.16 12.26 7.43
N ALA A 265 5.63 12.22 6.18
CA ALA A 265 4.76 12.16 5.01
C ALA A 265 3.88 10.90 5.00
N LEU A 266 4.45 9.76 5.41
CA LEU A 266 3.72 8.51 5.58
C LEU A 266 2.65 8.64 6.67
N SER A 267 2.95 9.25 7.83
CA SER A 267 1.94 9.50 8.86
C SER A 267 0.79 10.37 8.35
N ILE A 268 1.09 11.43 7.57
CA ILE A 268 0.07 12.27 6.92
C ILE A 268 -0.80 11.44 6.00
N LEU A 269 -0.19 10.64 5.10
CA LEU A 269 -0.93 9.79 4.16
C LEU A 269 -1.82 8.76 4.88
N LYS A 270 -1.28 8.06 5.87
CA LYS A 270 -2.04 7.06 6.65
C LYS A 270 -3.20 7.71 7.39
N LYS A 271 -3.03 8.93 7.90
CA LYS A 271 -4.11 9.68 8.55
C LYS A 271 -5.16 10.15 7.55
N THR A 272 -4.74 10.61 6.37
CA THR A 272 -5.64 10.91 5.25
C THR A 272 -6.48 9.69 4.87
N ILE A 273 -5.87 8.52 4.75
CA ILE A 273 -6.58 7.26 4.46
C ILE A 273 -7.55 6.94 5.60
N ALA A 274 -7.07 6.88 6.85
CA ALA A 274 -7.88 6.55 8.02
C ALA A 274 -9.14 7.42 8.12
N SER A 275 -8.99 8.75 8.03
CA SER A 275 -10.11 9.69 8.14
C SER A 275 -11.16 9.60 7.02
N ASN A 276 -10.85 8.94 5.91
CA ASN A 276 -11.77 8.73 4.78
C ASN A 276 -12.25 7.28 4.67
N VAL A 277 -11.61 6.35 5.39
CA VAL A 277 -12.03 4.95 5.53
C VAL A 277 -12.94 4.77 6.75
N GLU A 278 -12.83 5.64 7.76
CA GLU A 278 -13.55 5.55 9.05
C GLU A 278 -15.09 5.69 8.96
N ASP A 279 -15.66 6.10 7.81
CA ASP A 279 -17.12 6.19 7.61
C ASP A 279 -17.70 5.13 6.65
N SER A 280 -16.87 4.29 6.02
CA SER A 280 -17.36 3.13 5.25
C SER A 280 -17.35 1.91 6.16
N ASP A 281 -18.50 1.61 6.76
CA ASP A 281 -18.79 0.39 7.52
C ASP A 281 -17.64 -0.11 8.41
N ILE A 282 -17.65 0.33 9.68
CA ILE A 282 -17.00 -0.39 10.80
C ILE A 282 -17.13 -1.89 10.51
N SER A 283 -16.02 -2.54 10.16
CA SER A 283 -16.03 -3.92 9.68
C SER A 283 -17.02 -4.72 10.52
N THR A 284 -18.11 -5.21 9.92
CA THR A 284 -19.12 -5.97 10.66
C THR A 284 -18.49 -7.20 11.32
N CYS A 285 -17.29 -7.58 10.87
CA CYS A 285 -16.40 -8.57 11.44
C CYS A 285 -16.33 -8.51 12.98
N PRO A 286 -16.98 -9.48 13.65
CA PRO A 286 -16.97 -9.57 15.10
C PRO A 286 -15.56 -9.78 15.67
N ILE A 287 -14.65 -10.37 14.87
CA ILE A 287 -13.26 -10.65 15.26
C ILE A 287 -12.40 -9.38 15.25
N CYS A 288 -12.65 -8.46 14.32
CA CYS A 288 -12.00 -7.14 14.32
C CYS A 288 -12.38 -6.34 15.58
N LYS A 289 -13.64 -6.45 16.02
CA LYS A 289 -14.20 -5.68 17.15
C LYS A 289 -13.77 -6.18 18.53
N ILE A 290 -13.47 -7.46 18.68
CA ILE A 290 -13.13 -8.04 19.99
C ILE A 290 -11.62 -8.00 20.28
N SER A 291 -11.21 -7.51 21.45
CA SER A 291 -9.82 -7.47 21.89
C SER A 291 -9.31 -8.83 22.38
N ILE A 292 -7.98 -8.98 22.51
CA ILE A 292 -7.39 -10.21 23.07
C ILE A 292 -7.87 -10.43 24.52
N ALA A 293 -7.96 -9.37 25.33
CA ALA A 293 -8.44 -9.47 26.71
C ALA A 293 -9.90 -9.93 26.78
N GLU A 294 -10.75 -9.48 25.86
CA GLU A 294 -12.14 -9.96 25.77
C GLU A 294 -12.22 -11.42 25.32
N ILE A 295 -11.37 -11.85 24.38
CA ILE A 295 -11.30 -13.27 23.96
C ILE A 295 -10.95 -14.19 25.13
N GLU A 296 -10.07 -13.75 26.05
CA GLU A 296 -9.73 -14.54 27.25
C GLU A 296 -10.94 -14.76 28.16
N GLN A 297 -11.87 -13.82 28.19
CA GLN A 297 -13.04 -13.82 29.07
C GLN A 297 -14.25 -14.56 28.47
N LEU A 298 -14.25 -14.86 27.17
CA LEU A 298 -15.33 -15.60 26.53
C LEU A 298 -15.48 -17.01 27.10
N ASN A 299 -16.68 -17.58 27.08
CA ASN A 299 -16.86 -19.02 27.28
C ASN A 299 -16.77 -19.77 25.93
N GLU A 300 -16.78 -21.11 25.96
CA GLU A 300 -16.67 -21.92 24.72
C GLU A 300 -17.83 -21.72 23.75
N GLU A 301 -19.03 -21.49 24.26
CA GLU A 301 -20.24 -21.26 23.46
C GLU A 301 -20.16 -19.92 22.70
N GLN A 302 -19.76 -18.85 23.37
CA GLN A 302 -19.49 -17.54 22.77
C GLN A 302 -18.35 -17.61 21.75
N CYS A 303 -17.31 -18.41 22.02
CA CYS A 303 -16.25 -18.65 21.04
C CYS A 303 -16.80 -19.39 19.81
N HIS A 304 -17.67 -20.37 20.01
CA HIS A 304 -18.30 -21.12 18.93
C HIS A 304 -19.19 -20.20 18.08
N GLU A 305 -19.98 -19.33 18.69
CA GLU A 305 -20.82 -18.35 17.99
C GLU A 305 -19.98 -17.42 17.09
N LEU A 306 -18.91 -16.81 17.62
CA LEU A 306 -18.01 -15.95 16.84
C LEU A 306 -17.30 -16.71 15.71
N LEU A 307 -17.03 -18.00 15.90
CA LEU A 307 -16.36 -18.84 14.91
C LEU A 307 -17.31 -19.40 13.85
N HIS A 308 -18.60 -19.62 14.14
CA HIS A 308 -19.51 -20.37 13.26
C HIS A 308 -20.76 -19.60 12.82
N ASN A 309 -21.29 -18.70 13.63
CA ASN A 309 -22.48 -17.94 13.28
C ASN A 309 -22.16 -16.68 12.46
N SER A 310 -20.90 -16.25 12.46
CA SER A 310 -20.41 -15.08 11.70
C SER A 310 -19.82 -15.43 10.33
N VAL A 311 -20.19 -16.57 9.72
CA VAL A 311 -19.53 -17.10 8.49
C VAL A 311 -19.75 -16.24 7.24
N GLY A 312 -20.64 -15.25 7.28
CA GLY A 312 -20.77 -14.21 6.24
C GLY A 312 -20.27 -12.82 6.65
N GLU A 313 -19.87 -12.63 7.91
CA GLU A 313 -19.54 -11.31 8.48
C GLU A 313 -18.04 -11.12 8.71
N LYS A 314 -17.24 -12.17 8.53
CA LYS A 314 -15.78 -12.09 8.72
C LYS A 314 -15.12 -11.43 7.51
N CYS A 315 -14.21 -10.48 7.78
CA CYS A 315 -13.37 -9.93 6.72
C CYS A 315 -12.47 -11.03 6.12
N ILE A 316 -11.94 -10.76 4.92
CA ILE A 316 -11.14 -11.72 4.16
C ILE A 316 -9.94 -12.21 4.97
N LYS A 317 -9.22 -11.29 5.65
CA LYS A 317 -8.10 -11.63 6.54
C LYS A 317 -8.48 -12.70 7.55
N HIS A 318 -9.55 -12.48 8.33
CA HIS A 318 -9.98 -13.42 9.36
C HIS A 318 -10.53 -14.73 8.77
N SER A 319 -11.11 -14.70 7.57
CA SER A 319 -11.52 -15.91 6.85
C SER A 319 -10.32 -16.78 6.43
N VAL A 320 -9.26 -16.16 5.92
CA VAL A 320 -8.00 -16.85 5.61
C VAL A 320 -7.34 -17.39 6.88
N SER A 321 -7.19 -16.56 7.92
CA SER A 321 -6.61 -16.99 9.21
C SER A 321 -7.41 -18.11 9.87
N TYR A 322 -8.74 -18.13 9.72
CA TYR A 322 -9.58 -19.24 10.19
C TYR A 322 -9.22 -20.55 9.48
N LEU A 323 -9.11 -20.51 8.14
CA LEU A 323 -8.77 -21.69 7.34
C LEU A 323 -7.36 -22.18 7.63
N ASP A 324 -6.39 -21.29 7.75
CA ASP A 324 -5.00 -21.63 8.07
C ASP A 324 -4.87 -22.18 9.50
N GLY A 325 -5.47 -21.52 10.48
CA GLY A 325 -5.49 -21.97 11.87
C GLY A 325 -6.12 -23.37 12.00
N ARG A 326 -7.18 -23.67 11.24
CA ARG A 326 -7.83 -24.99 11.23
C ARG A 326 -7.03 -26.05 10.47
N LYS A 327 -6.57 -25.76 9.25
CA LYS A 327 -5.93 -26.74 8.38
C LYS A 327 -4.48 -27.01 8.75
N LYS A 328 -3.70 -25.95 9.01
CA LYS A 328 -2.25 -26.05 9.27
C LYS A 328 -1.97 -26.29 10.75
N HIS A 329 -2.66 -25.57 11.64
CA HIS A 329 -2.35 -25.57 13.07
C HIS A 329 -3.33 -26.37 13.95
N ARG A 330 -4.42 -26.89 13.37
CA ARG A 330 -5.47 -27.66 14.07
C ARG A 330 -6.05 -26.94 15.28
N LEU A 331 -6.04 -25.60 15.27
CA LEU A 331 -6.52 -24.78 16.37
C LEU A 331 -8.06 -24.75 16.40
N ILE A 332 -8.63 -24.73 17.60
CA ILE A 332 -10.08 -24.66 17.86
C ILE A 332 -10.39 -23.67 18.99
N GLY A 333 -11.67 -23.25 19.09
CA GLY A 333 -12.16 -22.41 20.18
C GLY A 333 -11.34 -21.12 20.38
N LYS A 334 -11.03 -20.79 21.64
CA LYS A 334 -10.22 -19.60 21.98
C LYS A 334 -8.86 -19.56 21.30
N GLY A 335 -8.20 -20.71 21.16
CA GLY A 335 -6.87 -20.78 20.53
C GLY A 335 -6.92 -20.33 19.08
N LEU A 336 -7.98 -20.70 18.36
CA LEU A 336 -8.22 -20.26 16.99
C LEU A 336 -8.58 -18.77 16.92
N LEU A 337 -9.42 -18.26 17.84
CA LEU A 337 -9.77 -16.84 17.87
C LEU A 337 -8.55 -15.94 18.13
N LYS A 338 -7.66 -16.34 19.05
CA LYS A 338 -6.40 -15.62 19.30
C LYS A 338 -5.49 -15.64 18.07
N PHE A 339 -5.39 -16.79 17.40
CA PHE A 339 -4.62 -16.90 16.16
C PHE A 339 -5.18 -16.03 15.04
N MET A 340 -6.51 -15.98 14.91
CA MET A 340 -7.17 -15.11 13.94
C MET A 340 -6.94 -13.62 14.25
N LYS A 341 -6.90 -13.24 15.54
CA LYS A 341 -6.74 -11.84 15.97
C LYS A 341 -5.35 -11.27 15.75
N GLN A 342 -4.32 -12.13 15.76
CA GLN A 342 -2.93 -11.78 15.43
C GLN A 342 -2.82 -11.46 13.93
#